data_AF-A0A2M6X357-F1
#
_entry.id   AF-A0A2M6X357-F1
#
_cell.length_a   1.000
_cell.length_b   1.000
_cell.length_c   1.000
_cell.angle_alpha   90.00
_cell.angle_beta   90.00
_cell.angle_gamma   90.00
#
_symmetry.space_group_name_H-M   'P 1'
#
loop_
_entity.id
_entity.type
_entity.pdbx_description
1 polymer ?
#
loop_
_entity_poly.entity_id
_entity_poly.type
_entity_poly.pdbx_seq_one_letter_code
_entity_poly.pdbx_strand_id
1 'polypeptide(L)'
;MKEVIIDVREQDEYKAERIENSINLPLSHFATVAPGALSNFMDSKVIIMCRSGKRAELAMGQARQLGFEPAGGFEVYSGGILKWKQQLRPVISGVKHHLPILRQTHLAAGLIALFGAILGFTVHPGFFLMSGFVGLGLTVAGATGLCLMSEILAKMPWNKNIPDIKREVCAATKGDSSCQTI
;
A
#
# COMPACT_ATOMS: atom_id res chain seq x y z
N MET A 1 1.47 19.96 21.90
CA MET A 1 1.50 18.48 21.75
C MET A 1 1.81 18.19 20.29
N LYS A 2 2.77 17.31 20.00
CA LYS A 2 3.18 17.01 18.62
C LYS A 2 2.16 16.04 18.02
N GLU A 3 1.64 16.33 16.83
CA GLU A 3 0.71 15.48 16.09
C GLU A 3 1.46 14.77 14.97
N VAL A 4 1.30 13.45 14.87
CA VAL A 4 1.98 12.62 13.87
C VAL A 4 0.94 11.82 13.10
N ILE A 5 1.00 11.93 11.78
CA ILE A 5 0.11 11.21 10.87
C ILE A 5 0.84 9.98 10.33
N ILE A 6 0.28 8.81 10.58
CA ILE A 6 0.75 7.53 10.04
C ILE A 6 -0.15 7.12 8.87
N ASP A 7 0.41 7.00 7.69
CA ASP A 7 -0.28 6.53 6.50
C ASP A 7 0.00 5.05 6.26
N VAL A 8 -1.02 4.22 6.43
CA VAL A 8 -0.92 2.76 6.29
C VAL A 8 -1.26 2.24 4.91
N ARG A 9 -1.32 3.13 3.92
CA ARG A 9 -1.40 2.73 2.51
C ARG A 9 -0.08 2.09 2.06
N GLU A 10 -0.16 1.35 0.96
CA GLU A 10 1.04 0.79 0.34
C GLU A 10 1.93 1.90 -0.21
N GLN A 11 3.22 1.61 -0.37
CA GLN A 11 4.21 2.65 -0.64
C GLN A 11 4.03 3.29 -2.03
N ASP A 12 3.45 2.58 -3.00
CA ASP A 12 3.06 3.11 -4.31
C ASP A 12 1.98 4.20 -4.18
N GLU A 13 0.96 3.96 -3.35
CA GLU A 13 -0.09 4.93 -3.06
C GLU A 13 0.46 6.17 -2.34
N TYR A 14 1.37 5.98 -1.38
CA TYR A 14 2.00 7.07 -0.62
C TYR A 14 2.97 7.90 -1.49
N LYS A 15 3.74 7.24 -2.37
CA LYS A 15 4.60 7.94 -3.35
C LYS A 15 3.78 8.69 -4.38
N ALA A 16 2.63 8.17 -4.80
CA ALA A 16 1.76 8.85 -5.76
C ALA A 16 1.15 10.13 -5.18
N GLU A 17 0.65 10.07 -3.95
CA GLU A 17 0.15 11.23 -3.22
C GLU A 17 0.24 11.00 -1.72
N ARG A 18 0.63 12.01 -0.95
CA ARG A 18 0.74 11.94 0.51
C ARG A 18 0.42 13.27 1.18
N ILE A 19 0.08 13.20 2.47
CA ILE A 19 0.01 14.39 3.33
C ILE A 19 1.44 14.81 3.68
N GLU A 20 1.68 16.11 3.78
CA GLU A 20 2.98 16.62 4.21
C GLU A 20 3.29 16.15 5.64
N ASN A 21 4.54 15.74 5.88
CA ASN A 21 5.03 15.22 7.16
C ASN A 21 4.33 13.95 7.69
N SER A 22 3.53 13.24 6.90
CA SER A 22 3.05 11.92 7.29
C SER A 22 4.15 10.86 7.13
N ILE A 23 4.05 9.74 7.86
CA ILE A 23 5.01 8.62 7.82
C ILE A 23 4.30 7.42 7.20
N ASN A 24 4.93 6.73 6.25
CA ASN A 24 4.35 5.56 5.61
C ASN A 24 4.69 4.28 6.39
N LEU A 25 3.65 3.61 6.90
CA LEU A 25 3.74 2.29 7.51
C LEU A 25 2.74 1.35 6.83
N PRO A 26 3.06 0.78 5.66
CA PRO A 26 2.15 -0.06 4.88
C PRO A 26 1.51 -1.17 5.71
N LEU A 27 0.20 -1.36 5.56
CA LEU A 27 -0.54 -2.39 6.29
C LEU A 27 0.06 -3.78 6.09
N SER A 28 0.54 -4.08 4.87
CA SER A 28 1.20 -5.34 4.50
C SER A 28 2.39 -5.72 5.38
N HIS A 29 3.12 -4.72 5.89
CA HIS A 29 4.30 -4.90 6.74
C HIS A 29 4.13 -4.33 8.16
N PHE A 30 2.94 -3.82 8.48
CA PHE A 30 2.70 -3.02 9.68
C PHE A 30 3.16 -3.72 10.96
N ALA A 31 2.76 -4.97 11.17
CA ALA A 31 3.15 -5.71 12.38
C ALA A 31 4.69 -5.85 12.55
N THR A 32 5.45 -5.81 11.47
CA THR A 32 6.91 -5.97 11.49
C THR A 32 7.62 -4.64 11.71
N VAL A 33 7.17 -3.55 11.07
CA VAL A 33 7.82 -2.22 11.15
C VAL A 33 7.27 -1.32 12.25
N ALA A 34 6.01 -1.50 12.64
CA ALA A 34 5.34 -0.64 13.62
C ALA A 34 6.06 -0.58 14.99
N PRO A 35 6.55 -1.69 15.58
CA PRO A 35 7.19 -1.63 16.89
C PRO A 35 8.39 -0.68 16.97
N GLY A 36 9.23 -0.64 15.92
CA GLY A 36 10.41 0.23 15.89
C GLY A 36 10.11 1.68 15.46
N ALA A 37 9.05 1.89 14.69
CA ALA A 37 8.66 3.23 14.23
C ALA A 37 7.80 3.95 15.28
N LEU A 38 6.77 3.27 15.80
CA LEU A 38 5.77 3.85 16.69
C LEU A 38 6.33 4.18 18.09
N SER A 39 7.35 3.46 18.56
CA SER A 39 8.01 3.72 19.85
C SER A 39 8.54 5.15 19.98
N ASN A 40 8.89 5.80 18.86
CA ASN A 40 9.38 7.18 18.84
C ASN A 40 8.27 8.23 19.05
N PHE A 41 7.01 7.81 19.05
CA PHE A 41 5.84 8.70 19.08
C PHE A 41 4.93 8.48 20.29
N MET A 42 5.43 7.83 21.35
CA MET A 42 4.65 7.57 22.57
C MET A 42 4.14 8.86 23.24
N ASP A 43 4.87 9.97 23.15
CA ASP A 43 4.47 11.27 23.73
C ASP A 43 3.66 12.16 22.76
N SER A 44 3.36 11.65 21.56
CA SER A 44 2.68 12.40 20.50
C SER A 44 1.22 11.95 20.34
N LYS A 45 0.37 12.81 19.78
CA LYS A 45 -0.93 12.40 19.28
C LYS A 45 -0.73 11.67 17.96
N VAL A 46 -1.10 10.39 17.89
CA VAL A 46 -0.92 9.55 16.71
C VAL A 46 -2.24 9.39 15.97
N ILE A 47 -2.25 9.79 14.71
CA ILE A 47 -3.39 9.66 13.81
C ILE A 47 -3.05 8.66 12.71
N ILE A 48 -3.78 7.55 12.64
CA ILE A 48 -3.64 6.59 11.54
C ILE A 48 -4.63 6.92 10.43
N MET A 49 -4.17 6.92 9.19
CA MET A 49 -5.00 7.11 8.01
C MET A 49 -4.68 6.08 6.92
N CYS A 50 -5.63 5.91 6.01
CA CYS A 50 -5.40 5.16 4.78
C CYS A 50 -6.16 5.82 3.62
N ARG A 51 -6.56 5.07 2.58
CA ARG A 51 -7.37 5.62 1.48
C ARG A 51 -8.74 6.12 1.94
N SER A 52 -9.50 5.30 2.67
CA SER A 52 -10.90 5.58 3.05
C SER A 52 -11.27 5.30 4.51
N GLY A 53 -10.40 4.65 5.29
CA GLY A 53 -10.60 4.36 6.72
C GLY A 53 -10.37 2.89 7.11
N LYS A 54 -10.85 1.92 6.30
CA LYS A 54 -10.85 0.49 6.66
C LYS A 54 -9.49 -0.10 7.04
N ARG A 55 -8.44 0.20 6.27
CA ARG A 55 -7.06 -0.28 6.56
C ARG A 55 -6.48 0.36 7.83
N ALA A 56 -6.89 1.60 8.11
CA ALA A 56 -6.43 2.33 9.27
C ALA A 56 -7.00 1.74 10.57
N GLU A 57 -8.26 1.28 10.55
CA GLU A 57 -8.88 0.55 11.67
C GLU A 57 -8.16 -0.78 11.95
N LEU A 58 -7.84 -1.54 10.90
CA LEU A 58 -7.06 -2.79 11.02
C LEU A 58 -5.68 -2.53 11.63
N ALA A 59 -4.95 -1.53 11.12
CA ALA A 59 -3.64 -1.15 11.65
C ALA A 59 -3.73 -0.68 13.11
N MET A 60 -4.76 0.09 13.49
CA MET A 60 -4.98 0.49 14.88
C MET A 60 -5.21 -0.72 15.78
N GLY A 61 -6.00 -1.70 15.33
CA GLY A 61 -6.21 -2.96 16.04
C GLY A 61 -4.91 -3.74 16.23
N GLN A 62 -4.10 -3.85 15.19
CA GLN A 62 -2.77 -4.48 15.26
C GLN A 62 -1.84 -3.74 16.22
N ALA A 63 -1.80 -2.41 16.18
CA ALA A 63 -0.98 -1.61 17.08
C ALA A 63 -1.38 -1.81 18.55
N ARG A 64 -2.69 -1.84 18.85
CA ARG A 64 -3.18 -2.13 20.20
C ARG A 64 -2.83 -3.54 20.68
N GLN A 65 -2.91 -4.54 19.79
CA GLN A 65 -2.47 -5.91 20.10
C GLN A 65 -0.97 -5.99 20.39
N LEU A 66 -0.17 -5.10 19.80
CA LEU A 66 1.25 -4.95 20.07
C LEU A 66 1.54 -4.11 21.34
N GLY A 67 0.51 -3.67 22.06
CA GLY A 67 0.65 -2.87 23.29
C GLY A 67 0.97 -1.39 23.04
N PHE A 68 0.71 -0.88 21.84
CA PHE A 68 0.95 0.53 21.52
C PHE A 68 -0.20 1.42 22.02
N GLU A 69 0.08 2.22 23.06
CA GLU A 69 -0.84 3.21 23.62
C GLU A 69 -0.10 4.56 23.85
N PRO A 70 -0.14 5.47 22.86
CA PRO A 70 0.52 6.77 22.99
C PRO A 70 -0.25 7.68 23.95
N ALA A 71 0.47 8.37 24.82
CA ALA A 71 -0.07 9.26 25.84
C ALA A 71 -0.82 10.46 25.25
N GLY A 72 -0.46 10.89 24.03
CA GLY A 72 -1.11 11.98 23.31
C GLY A 72 -2.43 11.61 22.62
N GLY A 73 -2.82 10.33 22.65
CA GLY A 73 -4.04 9.81 22.03
C GLY A 73 -3.80 9.10 20.70
N PHE A 74 -4.65 8.11 20.41
CA PHE A 74 -4.55 7.23 19.25
C PHE A 74 -5.88 7.14 18.51
N GLU A 75 -5.96 7.75 17.32
CA GLU A 75 -7.21 7.87 16.56
C GLU A 75 -7.04 7.49 15.09
N VAL A 76 -8.14 7.09 14.44
CA VAL A 76 -8.20 6.89 13.00
C VAL A 76 -8.83 8.11 12.34
N TYR A 77 -8.19 8.60 11.28
CA TYR A 77 -8.76 9.65 10.44
C TYR A 77 -9.84 9.07 9.53
N SER A 78 -11.09 9.12 10.00
CA SER A 78 -12.26 8.61 9.29
C SER A 78 -12.43 9.27 7.92
N GLY A 79 -12.44 8.46 6.85
CA GLY A 79 -12.51 8.92 5.46
C GLY A 79 -11.16 9.06 4.76
N GLY A 80 -10.04 8.93 5.50
CA GLY A 80 -8.69 8.87 4.94
C GLY A 80 -8.30 10.07 4.05
N ILE A 81 -7.39 9.84 3.11
CA ILE A 81 -6.91 10.89 2.18
C ILE A 81 -8.02 11.40 1.26
N LEU A 82 -9.05 10.59 0.98
CA LEU A 82 -10.18 11.02 0.17
C LEU A 82 -10.94 12.17 0.83
N LYS A 83 -11.23 12.06 2.14
CA LYS A 83 -11.87 13.14 2.90
C LYS A 83 -10.95 14.34 3.07
N TRP A 84 -9.65 14.11 3.27
CA TRP A 84 -8.65 15.19 3.32
C TRP A 84 -8.68 16.06 2.06
N LYS A 85 -8.73 15.43 0.89
CA LYS A 85 -8.83 16.12 -0.41
C LYS A 85 -10.18 16.79 -0.62
N GLN A 86 -11.28 16.19 -0.16
CA GLN A 86 -12.60 16.84 -0.18
C GLN A 86 -12.62 18.13 0.65
N GLN A 87 -11.81 18.20 1.71
CA GLN A 87 -11.63 19.40 2.53
C GLN A 87 -10.67 20.42 1.91
N LEU A 88 -10.25 20.23 0.64
CA LEU A 88 -9.32 21.11 -0.08
C LEU A 88 -7.98 21.32 0.64
N ARG A 89 -7.58 20.36 1.48
CA ARG A 89 -6.31 20.41 2.19
C ARG A 89 -5.16 20.01 1.27
N PRO A 90 -3.95 20.57 1.47
CA PRO A 90 -2.82 20.31 0.60
C PRO A 90 -2.37 18.84 0.69
N VAL A 91 -1.97 18.30 -0.46
CA VAL A 91 -1.32 17.00 -0.59
C VAL A 91 -0.09 17.15 -1.47
N ILE A 92 0.99 16.49 -1.10
CA ILE A 92 2.18 16.38 -1.93
C ILE A 92 1.90 15.28 -2.95
N SER A 93 1.76 15.67 -4.21
CA SER A 93 1.69 14.71 -5.32
C SER A 93 3.12 14.32 -5.70
N GLY A 94 3.41 13.03 -5.70
CA GLY A 94 4.67 12.54 -6.27
C GLY A 94 4.53 12.24 -7.75
N VAL A 95 5.65 11.85 -8.36
CA VAL A 95 5.67 11.42 -9.77
C VAL A 95 4.84 10.14 -9.88
N LYS A 96 3.85 10.11 -10.78
CA LYS A 96 3.04 8.92 -11.05
C LYS A 96 3.96 7.73 -11.37
N HIS A 97 4.09 6.79 -10.45
CA HIS A 97 4.71 5.50 -10.72
C HIS A 97 3.65 4.48 -11.14
N HIS A 98 4.14 3.40 -11.74
CA HIS A 98 3.49 2.26 -12.40
C HIS A 98 2.04 1.93 -11.98
N LEU A 99 1.28 1.40 -12.94
CA LEU A 99 -0.12 1.00 -12.75
C LEU A 99 -0.30 0.14 -11.47
N PRO A 100 -1.42 0.29 -10.73
CA PRO A 100 -1.71 -0.58 -9.58
C PRO A 100 -1.62 -2.05 -9.96
N ILE A 101 -1.13 -2.92 -9.06
CA ILE A 101 -0.93 -4.36 -9.31
C ILE A 101 -2.18 -5.00 -9.95
N LEU A 102 -3.38 -4.71 -9.44
CA LEU A 102 -4.64 -5.22 -9.98
C LEU A 102 -4.89 -4.83 -11.44
N ARG A 103 -4.48 -3.62 -11.85
CA ARG A 103 -4.58 -3.19 -13.26
C ARG A 103 -3.54 -3.88 -14.13
N GLN A 104 -2.32 -4.08 -13.64
CA GLN A 104 -1.29 -4.83 -14.34
C GLN A 104 -1.74 -6.28 -14.59
N THR A 105 -2.33 -6.93 -13.57
CA THR A 105 -2.84 -8.30 -13.67
C THR A 105 -3.94 -8.43 -14.73
N HIS A 106 -4.93 -7.53 -14.72
CA HIS A 106 -6.03 -7.58 -15.70
C HIS A 106 -5.55 -7.32 -17.13
N LEU A 107 -4.63 -6.36 -17.32
CA LEU A 107 -4.04 -6.08 -18.62
C LEU A 107 -3.23 -7.27 -19.14
N ALA A 108 -2.39 -7.88 -18.31
CA ALA A 108 -1.60 -9.04 -18.69
C ALA A 108 -2.49 -10.24 -19.04
N ALA A 109 -3.45 -10.58 -18.18
CA ALA A 109 -4.38 -11.68 -18.41
C ALA A 109 -5.21 -11.46 -19.69
N GLY A 110 -5.73 -10.25 -19.89
CA GLY A 110 -6.49 -9.89 -21.09
C GLY A 110 -5.67 -10.00 -22.37
N LEU A 111 -4.42 -9.51 -22.36
CA LEU A 111 -3.54 -9.62 -23.53
C LEU A 111 -3.21 -11.07 -23.85
N ILE A 112 -2.86 -11.90 -22.86
CA ILE A 112 -2.57 -13.33 -23.08
C ILE A 112 -3.78 -14.06 -23.65
N ALA A 113 -4.98 -13.81 -23.09
CA ALA A 113 -6.20 -14.44 -23.57
C ALA A 113 -6.57 -14.00 -25.00
N LEU A 114 -6.40 -12.72 -25.32
CA LEU A 114 -6.63 -12.16 -26.66
C LEU A 114 -5.65 -12.74 -27.69
N PHE A 115 -4.35 -12.75 -27.37
CA PHE A 115 -3.33 -13.34 -28.24
C PHE A 115 -3.56 -14.84 -28.46
N GLY A 116 -3.89 -15.59 -27.40
CA GLY A 116 -4.21 -17.02 -27.50
C GLY A 116 -5.39 -17.30 -28.42
N ALA A 117 -6.44 -16.46 -28.36
CA ALA A 117 -7.61 -16.60 -29.23
C ALA A 117 -7.27 -16.28 -30.70
N ILE A 118 -6.56 -15.18 -30.95
CA ILE A 118 -6.16 -14.78 -32.32
C ILE A 118 -5.28 -15.88 -32.95
N LEU A 119 -4.26 -16.36 -32.23
CA LEU A 119 -3.38 -17.43 -32.72
C LEU A 119 -4.11 -18.78 -32.86
N GLY A 120 -5.14 -19.02 -32.05
CA GLY A 120 -6.02 -20.19 -32.15
C GLY A 120 -6.74 -20.28 -33.48
N PHE A 121 -7.27 -19.14 -33.96
CA PHE A 121 -7.97 -19.05 -35.23
C PHE A 121 -7.03 -18.95 -36.45
N THR A 122 -5.88 -18.30 -36.30
CA THR A 122 -5.00 -17.94 -37.44
C THR A 122 -3.83 -18.88 -37.66
N VAL A 123 -3.33 -19.56 -36.63
CA VAL A 123 -2.12 -20.39 -36.71
C VAL A 123 -2.42 -21.86 -36.40
N HIS A 124 -2.97 -22.15 -35.21
CA HIS A 124 -3.25 -23.53 -34.80
C HIS A 124 -4.26 -23.59 -33.64
N PRO A 125 -5.29 -24.46 -33.67
CA PRO A 125 -6.30 -24.54 -32.61
C PRO A 125 -5.74 -24.77 -31.20
N GLY A 126 -4.55 -25.38 -31.08
CA GLY A 126 -3.87 -25.59 -29.80
C GLY A 126 -3.61 -24.31 -28.99
N PHE A 127 -3.55 -23.12 -29.61
CA PHE A 127 -3.37 -21.86 -28.88
C PHE A 127 -4.56 -21.46 -28.01
N PHE A 128 -5.75 -22.05 -28.22
CA PHE A 128 -6.88 -21.87 -27.30
C PHE A 128 -6.58 -22.39 -25.89
N LEU A 129 -5.59 -23.28 -25.72
CA LEU A 129 -5.12 -23.70 -24.40
C LEU A 129 -4.56 -22.53 -23.59
N MET A 130 -3.95 -21.52 -24.22
CA MET A 130 -3.48 -20.32 -23.52
C MET A 130 -4.64 -19.52 -22.93
N SER A 131 -5.69 -19.30 -23.72
CA SER A 131 -6.90 -18.60 -23.26
C SER A 131 -7.66 -19.43 -22.21
N GLY A 132 -7.71 -20.74 -22.38
CA GLY A 132 -8.30 -21.68 -21.42
C GLY A 132 -7.58 -21.67 -20.07
N PHE A 133 -6.24 -21.65 -20.08
CA PHE A 133 -5.43 -21.55 -18.85
C PHE A 133 -5.70 -20.25 -18.08
N VAL A 134 -5.77 -19.11 -18.79
CA VAL A 134 -6.10 -17.82 -18.16
C VAL A 134 -7.52 -17.85 -17.56
N GLY A 135 -8.50 -18.38 -18.30
CA GLY A 135 -9.88 -18.52 -17.81
C GLY A 135 -9.98 -19.39 -16.56
N LEU A 136 -9.34 -20.56 -16.56
CA LEU A 136 -9.28 -21.45 -15.40
C LEU A 136 -8.64 -20.75 -14.19
N GLY A 137 -7.54 -20.02 -14.40
CA GLY A 137 -6.89 -19.24 -13.35
C GLY A 137 -7.80 -18.17 -12.75
N LEU A 138 -8.59 -17.48 -13.57
CA LEU A 138 -9.58 -16.50 -13.10
C LEU A 138 -10.72 -17.16 -12.30
N THR A 139 -11.20 -18.33 -12.74
CA THR A 139 -12.23 -19.09 -12.02
C THR A 139 -11.73 -19.54 -10.65
N VAL A 140 -10.52 -20.09 -10.57
CA VAL A 140 -9.89 -20.49 -9.30
C VAL A 140 -9.65 -19.29 -8.40
N ALA A 141 -9.17 -18.17 -8.94
CA ALA A 141 -8.97 -16.94 -8.18
C ALA A 141 -10.29 -16.38 -7.64
N GLY A 142 -11.36 -16.43 -8.43
CA GLY A 142 -12.71 -16.03 -7.99
C GLY A 142 -13.27 -16.96 -6.90
N ALA A 143 -12.99 -18.26 -6.97
CA ALA A 143 -13.47 -19.25 -5.99
C ALA A 143 -12.68 -19.21 -4.67
N THR A 144 -11.38 -18.93 -4.71
CA THR A 144 -10.47 -19.03 -3.55
C THR A 144 -10.06 -17.68 -2.97
N GLY A 145 -10.30 -16.59 -3.69
CA GLY A 145 -9.78 -15.26 -3.36
C GLY A 145 -8.26 -15.10 -3.57
N LEU A 146 -7.56 -16.15 -4.04
CA LEU A 146 -6.12 -16.16 -4.28
C LEU A 146 -5.81 -15.86 -5.73
N CYS A 147 -5.31 -14.65 -6.00
CA CYS A 147 -4.87 -14.27 -7.33
C CYS A 147 -3.37 -14.59 -7.49
N LEU A 148 -3.03 -15.81 -7.90
CA LEU A 148 -1.65 -16.31 -8.01
C LEU A 148 -0.72 -15.38 -8.81
N MET A 149 -1.26 -14.75 -9.86
CA MET A 149 -0.54 -13.78 -10.68
C MET A 149 -0.15 -12.52 -9.88
N SER A 150 -1.02 -12.06 -8.97
CA SER A 150 -0.73 -10.90 -8.13
C SER A 150 0.39 -11.15 -7.13
N GLU A 151 0.52 -12.38 -6.61
CA GLU A 151 1.65 -12.79 -5.77
C GLU A 151 2.98 -12.84 -6.54
N ILE A 152 2.95 -13.27 -7.80
CA ILE A 152 4.14 -13.27 -8.68
C ILE A 152 4.55 -11.84 -9.01
N LEU A 153 3.59 -10.99 -9.40
CA LEU A 153 3.85 -9.57 -9.69
C LEU A 153 4.34 -8.81 -8.45
N ALA A 154 3.87 -9.19 -7.25
CA ALA A 154 4.34 -8.61 -6.00
C ALA A 154 5.84 -8.83 -5.74
N LYS A 155 6.42 -9.91 -6.29
CA LYS A 155 7.84 -10.24 -6.16
C LYS A 155 8.74 -9.55 -7.19
N MET A 156 8.19 -8.79 -8.14
CA MET A 156 9.00 -8.12 -9.16
C MET A 156 9.71 -6.88 -8.56
N PRO A 157 10.94 -6.56 -8.99
CA PRO A 157 11.78 -5.57 -8.32
C PRO A 157 11.19 -4.15 -8.29
N TRP A 158 10.37 -3.79 -9.28
CA TRP A 158 9.65 -2.50 -9.29
C TRP A 158 8.50 -2.44 -8.29
N ASN A 159 8.04 -3.58 -7.78
CA ASN A 159 6.98 -3.70 -6.80
C ASN A 159 7.51 -3.94 -5.36
N LYS A 160 8.83 -4.18 -5.21
CA LYS A 160 9.51 -4.23 -3.92
C LYS A 160 9.89 -2.82 -3.49
N ASN A 161 8.99 -2.14 -2.80
CA ASN A 161 9.32 -0.92 -2.08
C ASN A 161 9.11 -1.19 -0.60
N ILE A 162 10.21 -1.47 0.11
CA ILE A 162 10.21 -1.47 1.57
C ILE A 162 10.44 0.01 1.97
N PRO A 163 9.58 0.60 2.80
CA PRO A 163 9.74 1.99 3.21
C PRO A 163 11.00 2.15 4.04
N ASP A 164 11.80 3.19 3.72
CA ASP A 164 12.93 3.60 4.55
C ASP A 164 12.38 4.40 5.74
N ILE A 165 11.95 3.64 6.75
CA ILE A 165 11.33 4.16 7.97
C ILE A 165 12.20 5.23 8.64
N LYS A 166 13.54 5.06 8.63
CA LYS A 166 14.45 6.03 9.27
C LYS A 166 14.37 7.38 8.58
N ARG A 167 14.41 7.39 7.25
CA ARG A 167 14.31 8.62 6.46
C ARG A 167 12.97 9.31 6.64
N GLU A 168 11.88 8.54 6.71
CA GLU A 168 10.53 9.09 6.87
C GLU A 168 10.28 9.63 8.28
N VAL A 169 10.72 8.92 9.32
CA VAL A 169 10.70 9.41 10.70
C VAL A 169 11.52 10.71 10.80
N CYS A 170 12.70 10.77 10.19
CA CYS A 170 13.52 11.99 10.18
C CYS A 170 12.85 13.16 9.44
N ALA A 171 12.20 12.90 8.29
CA ALA A 171 11.48 13.92 7.55
C ALA A 171 10.26 14.47 8.33
N ALA A 172 9.56 13.62 9.07
CA ALA A 172 8.40 14.00 9.87
C ALA A 172 8.77 14.76 11.18
N THR A 173 10.00 14.58 11.67
CA THR A 173 10.39 15.05 13.02
C THR A 173 11.10 16.41 13.03
N LYS A 174 11.40 17.03 11.88
CA LYS A 174 12.07 18.36 11.68
C LYS A 174 12.57 19.01 13.00
N GLY A 175 13.82 18.72 13.38
CA GLY A 175 14.50 19.36 14.50
C GLY A 175 14.99 18.43 15.62
N ASP A 176 14.86 17.11 15.49
CA ASP A 176 15.43 16.16 16.45
C ASP A 176 16.86 15.76 16.08
N SER A 177 17.78 15.85 17.05
CA SER A 177 19.22 15.55 16.92
C SER A 177 19.53 14.08 16.58
N SER A 178 18.53 13.19 16.66
CA SER A 178 18.63 11.77 16.31
C SER A 178 18.88 11.48 14.81
N CYS A 179 18.72 12.49 13.94
CA CYS A 179 18.90 12.36 12.49
C CYS A 179 20.31 12.73 11.97
N GLN A 180 21.31 12.84 12.84
CA GLN A 180 22.67 13.29 12.47
C GLN A 180 23.60 12.20 11.93
N THR A 181 23.11 11.03 11.52
CA THR A 181 23.97 10.02 10.89
C THR A 181 23.26 9.33 9.73
N ILE A 182 23.27 10.02 8.57
CA ILE A 182 23.13 9.41 7.25
C ILE A 182 24.34 9.86 6.44
#